data_AF-A0A1V5XWX0-F1
#
_entry.id   AF-A0A1V5XWX0-F1
#
_cell.length_a   1.000
_cell.length_b   1.000
_cell.length_c   1.000
_cell.angle_alpha   90.00
_cell.angle_beta   90.00
_cell.angle_gamma   90.00
#
_symmetry.space_group_name_H-M   'P 1'
#
loop_
_entity.id
_entity.type
_entity.pdbx_description
1 polymer ?
#
loop_
_entity_poly.entity_id
_entity_poly.type
_entity_poly.pdbx_seq_one_letter_code
_entity_poly.pdbx_strand_id
1 'polypeptide(L)'
;MPIKIEVGVNKLDGYAYYDQKREQMERNTFYKRLYDLMEVLKAKNLKPWMNPSEIFREIAKRDAGFIDWRAVNGKFEVSLRKNAISQAINKMGKFILLYQGTFSWDECLALYRSKDVVEKGFDVLKNDIEIMPSHLKTNSSLKGYLFVAFLALILRMKLSRMMSDAGLNKRYSVDGLLTELEKIKAMILPDGEKIVTEITKKQREILDALQLCA
;
A
#
# COMPACT_ATOMS: atom_id res chain seq x y z
N MET A 1 -8.01 -23.90 -2.46
CA MET A 1 -8.09 -25.29 -1.93
C MET A 1 -8.54 -25.25 -0.48
N PRO A 2 -9.60 -25.96 -0.08
CA PRO A 2 -10.02 -26.02 1.33
C PRO A 2 -8.95 -26.69 2.19
N ILE A 3 -8.78 -26.20 3.41
CA ILE A 3 -7.82 -26.73 4.38
C ILE A 3 -8.41 -26.67 5.78
N LYS A 4 -7.86 -27.48 6.70
CA LYS A 4 -8.13 -27.40 8.13
C LYS A 4 -6.82 -27.25 8.87
N ILE A 5 -6.74 -26.28 9.77
CA ILE A 5 -5.56 -26.02 10.58
C ILE A 5 -5.95 -26.06 12.06
N GLU A 6 -5.15 -26.74 12.87
CA GLU A 6 -5.25 -26.71 14.32
C GLU A 6 -4.28 -25.66 14.86
N VAL A 7 -4.81 -24.65 15.56
CA VAL A 7 -4.05 -23.56 16.18
C VAL A 7 -4.32 -23.58 17.69
N GLY A 8 -3.43 -24.25 18.43
CA GLY A 8 -3.63 -24.51 19.86
C GLY A 8 -4.85 -25.39 20.09
N VAL A 9 -5.84 -24.89 20.83
CA VAL A 9 -7.11 -25.59 21.08
C VAL A 9 -8.17 -25.37 19.99
N ASN A 10 -7.92 -24.44 19.06
CA ASN A 10 -8.90 -24.05 18.05
C ASN A 10 -8.69 -24.84 16.75
N LYS A 11 -9.78 -25.42 16.24
CA LYS A 11 -9.83 -25.99 14.89
C LYS A 11 -10.43 -24.95 13.95
N LEU A 12 -9.68 -24.56 12.94
CA LEU A 12 -10.06 -23.53 11.98
C LEU A 12 -10.15 -24.13 10.58
N ASP A 13 -11.25 -23.83 9.90
CA ASP A 13 -11.37 -24.07 8.47
C ASP A 13 -10.71 -22.91 7.70
N GLY A 14 -10.30 -23.19 6.47
CA GLY A 14 -9.66 -22.18 5.65
C GLY A 14 -9.57 -22.54 4.19
N TYR A 15 -9.07 -21.58 3.41
CA TYR A 15 -8.78 -21.76 2.00
C TYR A 15 -7.35 -21.30 1.70
N ALA A 16 -6.60 -22.14 0.99
CA ALA A 16 -5.35 -21.77 0.36
C ALA A 16 -5.62 -21.13 -1.02
N TYR A 17 -5.03 -19.97 -1.24
CA TYR A 17 -5.12 -19.18 -2.47
C TYR A 17 -3.74 -19.03 -3.10
N TYR A 18 -3.76 -18.76 -4.41
CA TYR A 18 -2.60 -18.42 -5.19
C TYR A 18 -2.89 -17.17 -6.02
N ASP A 19 -2.01 -16.17 -5.93
CA ASP A 19 -2.07 -14.93 -6.69
C ASP A 19 -0.78 -14.75 -7.48
N GLN A 20 -0.89 -14.91 -8.80
CA GLN A 20 0.24 -14.81 -9.73
C GLN A 20 0.85 -13.40 -9.79
N LYS A 21 0.02 -12.34 -9.68
CA LYS A 21 0.52 -10.96 -9.69
C LYS A 21 1.34 -10.69 -8.43
N ARG A 22 0.84 -11.16 -7.29
CA ARG A 22 1.55 -11.09 -6.01
C ARG A 22 2.85 -11.89 -6.04
N GLU A 23 2.84 -13.11 -6.58
CA GLU A 23 4.06 -13.91 -6.75
C GLU A 23 5.12 -13.13 -7.53
N GLN A 24 4.76 -12.57 -8.68
CA GLN A 24 5.69 -11.83 -9.53
C GLN A 24 6.28 -10.61 -8.80
N MET A 25 5.45 -9.88 -8.05
CA MET A 25 5.89 -8.72 -7.27
C MET A 25 6.85 -9.11 -6.15
N GLU A 26 6.51 -10.14 -5.38
CA GLU A 26 7.35 -10.69 -4.30
C GLU A 26 8.68 -11.19 -4.85
N ARG A 27 8.65 -11.93 -5.97
CA ARG A 27 9.82 -12.47 -6.65
C ARG A 27 10.76 -11.36 -7.14
N ASN A 28 10.22 -10.34 -7.80
CA ASN A 28 11.00 -9.19 -8.29
C ASN A 28 11.68 -8.45 -7.13
N THR A 29 10.91 -8.15 -6.07
CA THR A 29 11.43 -7.48 -4.87
C THR A 29 12.51 -8.31 -4.19
N PHE A 30 12.31 -9.62 -4.11
CA PHE A 30 13.27 -10.54 -3.50
C PHE A 30 14.59 -10.60 -4.26
N TYR A 31 14.55 -10.81 -5.59
CA TYR A 31 15.77 -10.84 -6.39
C TYR A 31 16.51 -9.51 -6.37
N LYS A 32 15.80 -8.39 -6.50
CA LYS A 32 16.41 -7.06 -6.41
C LYS A 32 17.19 -6.91 -5.10
N ARG A 33 16.54 -7.24 -3.97
CA ARG A 33 17.18 -7.21 -2.64
C ARG A 33 18.43 -8.10 -2.56
N LEU A 34 18.38 -9.32 -3.10
CA LEU A 34 19.52 -10.24 -3.08
C LEU A 34 20.67 -9.73 -3.95
N TYR A 35 20.39 -9.20 -5.14
CA TYR A 35 21.42 -8.66 -6.02
C TYR A 35 22.07 -7.41 -5.41
N ASP A 36 21.28 -6.49 -4.86
CA ASP A 36 21.79 -5.31 -4.15
C ASP A 36 22.71 -5.73 -2.98
N LEU A 37 22.30 -6.75 -2.22
CA LEU A 37 23.10 -7.30 -1.12
C LEU A 37 24.40 -7.96 -1.61
N MET A 38 24.36 -8.70 -2.72
CA MET A 38 25.57 -9.28 -3.31
C MET A 38 26.57 -8.21 -3.71
N GLU A 39 26.12 -7.10 -4.29
CA GLU A 39 27.01 -5.99 -4.67
C GLU A 39 27.63 -5.32 -3.43
N VAL A 40 26.86 -5.12 -2.37
CA VAL A 40 27.37 -4.62 -1.08
C VAL A 40 28.44 -5.55 -0.50
N LEU A 41 28.21 -6.86 -0.53
CA LEU A 41 29.17 -7.85 -0.04
C LEU A 41 30.45 -7.87 -0.89
N LYS A 42 30.35 -7.88 -2.22
CA LYS A 42 31.51 -7.85 -3.13
C LYS A 42 32.35 -6.57 -2.98
N ALA A 43 31.70 -5.44 -2.71
CA ALA A 43 32.36 -4.16 -2.52
C ALA A 43 33.08 -4.05 -1.15
N LYS A 44 32.77 -4.94 -0.20
CA LYS A 44 33.36 -4.90 1.14
C LYS A 44 34.81 -5.42 1.12
N ASN A 45 35.73 -4.54 1.50
CA ASN A 45 37.11 -4.92 1.78
C ASN A 45 37.26 -5.42 3.23
N LEU A 46 37.76 -6.63 3.38
CA LEU A 46 38.05 -7.30 4.64
C LEU A 46 39.49 -7.01 5.06
N LYS A 47 39.64 -6.44 6.25
CA LYS A 47 40.96 -6.19 6.84
C LYS A 47 41.45 -7.44 7.58
N PRO A 48 42.78 -7.64 7.76
CA PRO A 48 43.31 -8.87 8.35
C PRO A 48 42.79 -9.20 9.76
N TRP A 49 42.42 -8.19 10.55
CA TRP A 49 41.89 -8.36 11.90
C TRP A 49 40.36 -8.55 11.96
N MET A 50 39.68 -8.45 10.83
CA MET A 50 38.22 -8.60 10.77
C MET A 50 37.84 -10.06 10.67
N ASN A 51 36.80 -10.49 11.40
CA ASN A 51 36.20 -11.81 11.23
C ASN A 51 35.22 -11.80 10.04
N PRO A 52 35.52 -12.48 8.92
CA PRO A 52 34.65 -12.44 7.73
C PRO A 52 33.26 -13.01 8.00
N SER A 53 33.13 -14.01 8.87
CA SER A 53 31.85 -14.64 9.19
C SER A 53 30.91 -13.71 9.93
N GLU A 54 31.43 -12.91 10.86
CA GLU A 54 30.66 -11.92 11.61
C GLU A 54 30.22 -10.78 10.70
N ILE A 55 31.14 -10.24 9.90
CA ILE A 55 30.84 -9.18 8.93
C ILE A 55 29.79 -9.64 7.93
N PHE A 56 29.93 -10.85 7.39
CA PHE A 56 28.92 -11.42 6.50
C PHE A 56 27.55 -11.49 7.17
N ARG A 57 27.49 -11.98 8.42
CA ARG A 57 26.23 -12.11 9.16
C ARG A 57 25.60 -10.75 9.45
N GLU A 58 26.41 -9.74 9.78
CA GLU A 58 25.97 -8.37 10.03
C GLU A 58 25.40 -7.71 8.77
N ILE A 59 26.03 -7.92 7.62
CA ILE A 59 25.60 -7.36 6.34
C ILE A 59 24.38 -8.12 5.79
N ALA A 60 24.45 -9.46 5.74
CA ALA A 60 23.43 -10.29 5.11
C ALA A 60 22.17 -10.50 5.97
N LYS A 61 22.27 -10.44 7.30
CA LYS A 61 21.15 -10.53 8.25
C LYS A 61 20.20 -11.69 7.89
N ARG A 62 18.92 -11.37 7.67
CA ARG A 62 17.86 -12.33 7.30
C ARG A 62 18.09 -13.05 5.97
N ASP A 63 18.92 -12.49 5.09
CA ASP A 63 19.18 -13.00 3.75
C ASP A 63 20.43 -13.88 3.69
N ALA A 64 21.14 -14.07 4.81
CA ALA A 64 22.32 -14.92 4.92
C ALA A 64 22.07 -16.36 4.45
N GLY A 65 20.86 -16.90 4.66
CA GLY A 65 20.49 -18.24 4.24
C GLY A 65 20.42 -18.46 2.71
N PHE A 66 20.42 -17.38 1.93
CA PHE A 66 20.32 -17.43 0.46
C PHE A 66 21.66 -17.25 -0.25
N ILE A 67 22.73 -16.97 0.48
CA ILE A 67 24.03 -16.60 -0.09
C ILE A 67 25.11 -17.54 0.45
N ASP A 68 25.83 -18.17 -0.47
CA ASP A 68 27.08 -18.86 -0.18
C ASP A 68 28.23 -17.87 -0.38
N TRP A 69 29.20 -17.87 0.54
CA TRP A 69 30.30 -16.92 0.53
C TRP A 69 31.64 -17.57 0.87
N ARG A 70 32.72 -16.96 0.39
CA ARG A 70 34.11 -17.24 0.78
C ARG A 70 34.87 -15.93 0.90
N ALA A 71 35.83 -15.87 1.82
CA ALA A 71 36.74 -14.75 1.93
C ALA A 71 38.05 -15.10 1.20
N VAL A 72 38.35 -14.37 0.11
CA VAL A 72 39.54 -14.60 -0.72
C VAL A 72 40.21 -13.24 -0.94
N ASN A 73 41.52 -13.15 -0.70
CA ASN A 73 42.31 -11.93 -0.91
C ASN A 73 41.71 -10.66 -0.28
N GLY A 74 41.16 -10.77 0.93
CA GLY A 74 40.56 -9.64 1.62
C GLY A 74 39.24 -9.15 1.01
N LYS A 75 38.55 -9.96 0.22
CA LYS A 75 37.22 -9.66 -0.34
C LYS A 75 36.27 -10.85 -0.18
N PHE A 76 34.97 -10.57 -0.26
CA PHE A 76 33.98 -11.63 -0.35
C PHE A 76 33.77 -12.06 -1.79
N GLU A 77 33.92 -13.36 -2.04
CA GLU A 77 33.32 -14.04 -3.18
C GLU A 77 31.95 -14.56 -2.76
N VAL A 78 30.89 -14.18 -3.47
CA VAL A 78 29.51 -14.52 -3.12
C VAL A 78 28.78 -15.16 -4.28
N SER A 79 27.92 -16.12 -3.98
CA SER A 79 27.05 -16.78 -4.94
C SER A 79 25.69 -17.07 -4.32
N LEU A 80 24.67 -17.21 -5.16
CA LEU A 80 23.32 -17.48 -4.71
C LEU A 80 23.10 -18.97 -4.49
N ARG A 81 22.57 -19.33 -3.32
CA ARG A 81 22.17 -20.69 -2.98
C ARG A 81 20.86 -21.04 -3.67
N LYS A 82 20.96 -21.60 -4.88
CA LYS A 82 19.80 -21.90 -5.77
C LYS A 82 18.67 -22.65 -5.05
N ASN A 83 18.99 -23.70 -4.30
CA ASN A 83 17.98 -24.50 -3.60
C ASN A 83 17.18 -23.69 -2.56
N ALA A 84 17.86 -22.86 -1.76
CA ALA A 84 17.20 -22.02 -0.75
C ALA A 84 16.31 -20.97 -1.41
N ILE A 85 16.76 -20.39 -2.52
CA ILE A 85 15.98 -19.43 -3.32
C ILE A 85 14.76 -20.08 -3.94
N SER A 86 14.90 -21.24 -4.57
CA SER A 86 13.78 -21.99 -5.14
C SER A 86 12.74 -22.34 -4.08
N GLN A 87 13.17 -22.76 -2.89
CA GLN A 87 12.24 -23.02 -1.78
C GLN A 87 11.49 -21.78 -1.31
N ALA A 88 12.16 -20.62 -1.26
CA ALA A 88 11.52 -19.36 -0.92
C ALA A 88 10.50 -18.93 -1.99
N ILE A 89 10.88 -19.00 -3.27
CA ILE A 89 10.01 -18.65 -4.40
C ILE A 89 8.77 -19.55 -4.46
N ASN A 90 8.92 -20.85 -4.19
CA ASN A 90 7.80 -21.79 -4.19
C ASN A 90 6.69 -21.44 -3.19
N LYS A 91 6.97 -20.59 -2.20
CA LYS A 91 5.99 -20.10 -1.21
C LYS A 91 5.36 -18.76 -1.59
N MET A 92 5.93 -18.03 -2.55
CA MET A 92 5.47 -16.70 -2.94
C MET A 92 4.11 -16.77 -3.64
N GLY A 93 3.33 -15.70 -3.50
CA GLY A 93 1.96 -15.61 -4.03
C GLY A 93 0.96 -16.57 -3.43
N LYS A 94 1.38 -17.47 -2.52
CA LYS A 94 0.51 -18.42 -1.82
C LYS A 94 0.19 -17.90 -0.43
N PHE A 95 -1.08 -17.94 -0.06
CA PHE A 95 -1.52 -17.55 1.27
C PHE A 95 -2.73 -18.36 1.69
N ILE A 96 -2.99 -18.37 2.99
CA ILE A 96 -4.08 -19.10 3.61
C ILE A 96 -4.97 -18.09 4.32
N LEU A 97 -6.27 -18.16 4.08
CA LEU A 97 -7.27 -17.47 4.88
C LEU A 97 -7.94 -18.48 5.78
N LEU A 98 -7.91 -18.20 7.08
CA LEU A 98 -8.61 -18.97 8.10
C LEU A 98 -9.88 -18.23 8.50
N TYR A 99 -10.96 -18.97 8.75
CA TYR A 99 -12.24 -18.41 9.13
C TYR A 99 -12.95 -19.29 10.17
N GLN A 100 -13.91 -18.69 10.86
CA GLN A 100 -14.87 -19.38 11.72
C GLN A 100 -16.28 -19.09 11.22
N GLY A 101 -17.09 -20.12 11.00
CA GLY A 101 -18.43 -20.01 10.42
C GLY A 101 -18.53 -20.72 9.07
N THR A 102 -19.57 -20.39 8.29
CA THR A 102 -19.80 -20.99 6.97
C THR A 102 -19.55 -19.95 5.90
N PHE A 103 -18.51 -20.15 5.10
CA PHE A 103 -18.15 -19.27 3.98
C PHE A 103 -17.69 -20.12 2.79
N SER A 104 -18.12 -19.72 1.61
CA SER A 104 -17.50 -20.20 0.36
C SER A 104 -16.11 -19.60 0.16
N TRP A 105 -15.34 -20.16 -0.77
CA TRP A 105 -13.98 -19.69 -1.06
C TRP A 105 -13.97 -18.26 -1.63
N ASP A 106 -14.99 -17.87 -2.40
CA ASP A 106 -15.10 -16.55 -3.00
C ASP A 106 -15.58 -15.50 -1.99
N GLU A 107 -16.54 -15.83 -1.11
CA GLU A 107 -16.95 -14.96 -0.01
C GLU A 107 -15.80 -14.67 0.96
N CYS A 108 -15.04 -15.70 1.34
CA CYS A 108 -13.88 -15.52 2.22
C CYS A 108 -12.83 -14.61 1.58
N LEU A 109 -12.58 -14.78 0.28
CA LEU A 109 -11.64 -13.92 -0.45
C LEU A 109 -12.16 -12.49 -0.61
N ALA A 110 -13.45 -12.31 -0.88
CA ALA A 110 -14.08 -11.00 -1.01
C ALA A 110 -14.05 -10.23 0.31
N LEU A 111 -14.36 -10.90 1.42
CA LEU A 111 -14.27 -10.32 2.76
C LEU A 111 -12.82 -9.97 3.14
N TYR A 112 -11.86 -10.83 2.82
CA TYR A 112 -10.46 -10.50 3.03
C TYR A 112 -10.01 -9.30 2.18
N ARG A 113 -10.47 -9.20 0.93
CA ARG A 113 -10.18 -8.04 0.07
C ARG A 113 -10.87 -6.77 0.54
N SER A 114 -12.02 -6.84 1.22
CA SER A 114 -12.64 -5.64 1.79
C SER A 114 -11.77 -5.01 2.88
N LYS A 115 -10.89 -5.79 3.54
CA LYS A 115 -9.86 -5.26 4.44
C LYS A 115 -8.92 -4.26 3.75
N ASP A 116 -8.54 -4.50 2.50
CA ASP A 116 -7.70 -3.58 1.72
C ASP A 116 -8.41 -2.23 1.50
N VAL A 117 -9.74 -2.22 1.36
CA VAL A 117 -10.53 -0.97 1.30
C VAL A 117 -10.43 -0.20 2.61
N VAL A 118 -10.48 -0.92 3.75
CA VAL A 118 -10.31 -0.30 5.07
C VAL A 118 -8.90 0.25 5.26
N GLU A 119 -7.86 -0.52 4.87
CA GLU A 119 -6.46 -0.07 4.94
C GLU A 119 -6.21 1.18 4.08
N LYS A 120 -6.73 1.19 2.85
CA LYS A 120 -6.71 2.38 1.98
C LYS A 120 -7.47 3.54 2.59
N GLY A 121 -8.61 3.29 3.23
CA GLY A 121 -9.35 4.33 3.96
C GLY A 121 -8.51 4.96 5.07
N PHE A 122 -7.79 4.16 5.86
CA PHE A 122 -6.86 4.67 6.87
C PHE A 122 -5.67 5.42 6.28
N ASP A 123 -5.16 4.98 5.13
CA ASP A 123 -4.09 5.67 4.44
C ASP A 123 -4.53 7.07 3.97
N VAL A 124 -5.70 7.16 3.35
CA VAL A 124 -6.34 8.44 2.97
C VAL A 124 -6.57 9.33 4.19
N LEU A 125 -7.04 8.77 5.31
CA LEU A 125 -7.22 9.54 6.54
C LEU A 125 -5.90 10.15 7.04
N LYS A 126 -4.79 9.42 6.93
CA LYS A 126 -3.49 9.87 7.44
C LYS A 126 -2.80 10.85 6.51
N ASN A 127 -2.80 10.57 5.21
CA ASN A 127 -1.95 11.29 4.25
C ASN A 127 -2.70 12.42 3.54
N ASP A 128 -4.01 12.25 3.29
CA ASP A 128 -4.76 13.19 2.46
C ASP A 128 -5.70 14.08 3.30
N ILE A 129 -6.35 13.50 4.32
CA ILE A 129 -7.23 14.24 5.26
C ILE A 129 -6.44 14.74 6.49
N GLU A 130 -5.25 14.21 6.72
CA GLU A 130 -4.36 14.58 7.83
C GLU A 130 -4.99 14.43 9.23
N ILE A 131 -5.57 13.26 9.53
CA ILE A 131 -6.30 12.97 10.78
C ILE A 131 -5.47 13.06 12.08
N MET A 132 -4.18 13.42 12.03
CA MET A 132 -3.34 13.59 13.21
C MET A 132 -3.12 15.08 13.52
N PRO A 133 -4.05 15.75 14.22
CA PRO A 133 -3.86 17.13 14.63
C PRO A 133 -2.79 17.21 15.73
N SER A 134 -1.84 18.12 15.57
CA SER A 134 -0.73 18.33 16.52
C SER A 134 -1.16 18.94 17.86
N HIS A 135 -2.39 19.46 18.00
CA HIS A 135 -2.77 20.36 19.11
C HIS A 135 -4.18 20.16 19.70
N LEU A 136 -4.72 18.93 19.75
CA LEU A 136 -5.97 18.69 20.47
C LEU A 136 -5.74 18.49 21.98
N LYS A 137 -6.42 19.31 22.80
CA LYS A 137 -6.24 19.33 24.26
C LYS A 137 -7.24 18.47 25.06
N THR A 138 -8.34 18.03 24.45
CA THR A 138 -9.39 17.26 25.16
C THR A 138 -9.89 16.06 24.35
N ASN A 139 -10.36 15.04 25.06
CA ASN A 139 -10.99 13.85 24.46
C ASN A 139 -12.26 14.20 23.67
N SER A 140 -13.02 15.22 24.09
CA SER A 140 -14.23 15.64 23.39
C SER A 140 -13.90 16.23 22.02
N SER A 141 -12.90 17.13 21.98
CA SER A 141 -12.40 17.71 20.72
C SER A 141 -11.84 16.64 19.78
N LEU A 142 -11.13 15.62 20.32
CA LEU A 142 -10.66 14.48 19.52
C LEU A 142 -11.81 13.69 18.90
N LYS A 143 -12.84 13.35 19.67
CA LYS A 143 -14.01 12.64 19.14
C LYS A 143 -14.73 13.44 18.05
N GLY A 144 -14.91 14.74 18.26
CA GLY A 144 -15.52 15.63 17.26
C GLY A 144 -14.69 15.71 15.98
N TYR A 145 -13.38 15.84 16.11
CA TYR A 145 -12.46 15.87 14.98
C TYR A 145 -12.46 14.54 14.19
N LEU A 146 -12.37 13.41 14.89
CA LEU A 146 -12.46 12.08 14.26
C LEU A 146 -13.78 11.88 13.51
N PHE A 147 -14.89 12.41 14.05
CA PHE A 147 -16.19 12.36 13.39
C PHE A 147 -16.20 13.17 12.09
N VAL A 148 -15.65 14.38 12.09
CA VAL A 148 -15.54 15.21 10.86
C VAL A 148 -14.61 14.54 9.83
N ALA A 149 -13.47 14.01 10.27
CA ALA A 149 -12.55 13.28 9.39
C ALA A 149 -13.21 12.04 8.77
N PHE A 150 -14.06 11.34 9.53
CA PHE A 150 -14.85 10.22 9.01
C PHE A 150 -15.86 10.65 7.94
N LEU A 151 -16.56 11.77 8.14
CA LEU A 151 -17.44 12.34 7.12
C LEU A 151 -16.66 12.76 5.85
N ALA A 152 -15.50 13.40 6.03
CA ALA A 152 -14.62 13.78 4.93
C ALA A 152 -14.17 12.55 4.13
N LEU A 153 -13.83 11.44 4.81
CA LEU A 153 -13.49 10.18 4.15
C LEU A 153 -14.65 9.64 3.30
N ILE A 154 -15.87 9.62 3.84
CA ILE A 154 -17.07 9.16 3.09
C ILE A 154 -17.25 9.99 1.82
N LEU A 155 -17.18 11.32 1.93
CA LEU A 155 -17.32 12.22 0.78
C LEU A 155 -16.22 12.00 -0.24
N ARG A 156 -14.96 11.84 0.20
CA ARG A 156 -13.81 11.60 -0.66
C ARG A 156 -13.91 10.26 -1.39
N MET A 157 -14.34 9.21 -0.70
CA MET A 157 -14.59 7.90 -1.32
C MET A 157 -15.71 7.95 -2.35
N LYS A 158 -16.80 8.69 -2.07
CA LYS A 158 -17.88 8.90 -3.03
C LYS A 158 -17.41 9.65 -4.28
N LEU A 159 -16.65 10.73 -4.11
CA LEU A 159 -16.06 11.48 -5.22
C LEU A 159 -15.12 10.61 -6.05
N SER A 160 -14.23 9.85 -5.40
CA SER A 160 -13.32 8.92 -6.07
C SER A 160 -14.07 7.88 -6.92
N ARG A 161 -15.18 7.35 -6.40
CA ARG A 161 -16.06 6.44 -7.15
C ARG A 161 -16.66 7.13 -8.37
N MET A 162 -17.26 8.31 -8.21
CA MET A 162 -17.82 9.09 -9.32
C MET A 162 -16.77 9.39 -10.41
N MET A 163 -15.54 9.76 -10.01
CA MET A 163 -14.43 9.98 -10.93
C MET A 163 -14.04 8.70 -11.69
N SER A 164 -14.05 7.55 -11.02
CA SER A 164 -13.77 6.26 -11.66
C SER A 164 -14.85 5.90 -12.68
N ASP A 165 -16.11 6.05 -12.31
CA ASP A 165 -17.27 5.75 -13.17
C ASP A 165 -17.28 6.66 -14.41
N ALA A 166 -16.87 7.93 -14.25
CA ALA A 166 -16.72 8.91 -15.35
C ALA A 166 -15.38 8.81 -16.11
N GLY A 167 -14.46 7.92 -15.71
CA GLY A 167 -13.12 7.78 -16.32
C GLY A 167 -12.16 8.95 -16.09
N LEU A 168 -12.49 9.88 -15.19
CA LEU A 168 -11.67 11.05 -14.83
C LEU A 168 -10.40 10.68 -14.05
N ASN A 169 -10.41 9.55 -13.34
CA ASN A 169 -9.27 9.03 -12.58
C ASN A 169 -8.02 8.76 -13.44
N LYS A 170 -8.17 8.65 -14.77
CA LYS A 170 -7.04 8.52 -15.71
C LYS A 170 -6.27 9.83 -15.90
N ARG A 171 -6.90 10.98 -15.62
CA ARG A 171 -6.37 12.33 -15.86
C ARG A 171 -6.13 13.11 -14.57
N TYR A 172 -6.92 12.83 -13.54
CA TYR A 172 -6.92 13.58 -12.29
C TYR A 172 -6.82 12.67 -11.07
N SER A 173 -6.00 13.08 -10.10
CA SER A 173 -6.17 12.66 -8.71
C SER A 173 -7.37 13.39 -8.09
N VAL A 174 -7.89 12.89 -6.97
CA VAL A 174 -8.99 13.56 -6.25
C VAL A 174 -8.57 14.98 -5.85
N ASP A 175 -7.38 15.14 -5.27
CA ASP A 175 -6.90 16.45 -4.82
C ASP A 175 -6.63 17.37 -6.00
N GLY A 176 -6.07 16.86 -7.10
CA GLY A 176 -5.85 17.63 -8.32
C GLY A 176 -7.16 18.11 -8.97
N LEU A 177 -8.22 17.30 -8.91
CA LEU A 177 -9.56 17.70 -9.34
C LEU A 177 -10.12 18.80 -8.43
N LEU A 178 -10.03 18.62 -7.11
CA LEU A 178 -10.51 19.62 -6.14
C LEU A 178 -9.78 20.95 -6.30
N THR A 179 -8.46 20.94 -6.45
CA THR A 179 -7.65 22.15 -6.70
C THR A 179 -8.04 22.84 -8.02
N GLU A 180 -8.44 22.10 -9.04
CA GLU A 180 -8.91 22.71 -10.29
C GLU A 180 -10.27 23.39 -10.11
N LEU A 181 -11.20 22.73 -9.41
CA LEU A 181 -12.53 23.27 -9.14
C LEU A 181 -12.52 24.41 -8.11
N GLU A 182 -11.58 24.42 -7.16
CA GLU A 182 -11.44 25.46 -6.14
C GLU A 182 -11.21 26.86 -6.75
N LYS A 183 -10.69 26.93 -7.97
CA LYS A 183 -10.49 28.19 -8.70
C LYS A 183 -11.81 28.86 -9.11
N ILE A 184 -12.92 28.12 -9.15
CA ILE A 184 -14.25 28.68 -9.38
C ILE A 184 -14.66 29.43 -8.11
N LYS A 185 -14.80 30.76 -8.19
CA LYS A 185 -15.20 31.61 -7.07
C LYS A 185 -16.56 32.25 -7.35
N ALA A 186 -17.34 32.49 -6.30
CA ALA A 186 -18.53 33.32 -6.36
C ALA A 186 -18.25 34.65 -5.64
N MET A 187 -18.47 35.75 -6.34
CA MET A 187 -18.35 37.11 -5.82
C MET A 187 -19.74 37.65 -5.49
N ILE A 188 -19.87 38.35 -4.37
CA ILE A 188 -21.08 39.08 -4.00
C ILE A 188 -20.78 40.55 -4.24
N LEU A 189 -21.52 41.17 -5.16
CA LEU A 189 -21.42 42.59 -5.46
C LEU A 189 -22.06 43.43 -4.34
N PRO A 190 -21.74 44.74 -4.25
CA PRO A 190 -22.31 45.63 -3.22
C PRO A 190 -23.84 45.74 -3.23
N ASP A 191 -24.47 45.46 -4.37
CA ASP A 191 -25.93 45.41 -4.56
C ASP A 191 -26.55 44.06 -4.18
N GLY A 192 -25.72 43.09 -3.74
CA GLY A 192 -26.15 41.75 -3.37
C GLY A 192 -26.20 40.76 -4.53
N GLU A 193 -25.87 41.17 -5.76
CA GLU A 193 -25.81 40.26 -6.91
C GLU A 193 -24.66 39.26 -6.76
N LYS A 194 -24.91 37.99 -7.13
CA LYS A 194 -23.92 36.91 -7.08
C LYS A 194 -23.39 36.61 -8.47
N ILE A 195 -22.10 36.81 -8.68
CA ILE A 195 -21.42 36.52 -9.95
C ILE A 195 -20.40 35.41 -9.74
N VAL A 196 -20.46 34.36 -10.56
CA VAL A 196 -19.46 33.28 -10.57
C VAL A 196 -18.35 33.64 -11.56
N THR A 197 -17.10 33.35 -11.20
CA THR A 197 -15.94 33.52 -12.08
C THR A 197 -16.07 32.66 -13.33
N GLU A 198 -15.37 33.04 -14.40
CA GLU A 198 -15.37 32.28 -15.64
C GLU A 198 -14.97 30.82 -15.43
N ILE A 199 -15.83 29.91 -15.89
CA ILE A 199 -15.59 28.46 -15.86
C ILE A 199 -14.78 28.10 -17.09
N THR A 200 -13.54 27.68 -16.88
CA THR A 200 -12.65 27.22 -17.96
C THR A 200 -13.18 25.96 -18.62
N LYS A 201 -12.76 25.70 -19.87
CA LYS A 201 -13.11 24.46 -20.59
C LYS A 201 -12.80 23.20 -19.77
N LYS A 202 -11.63 23.18 -19.10
CA LYS A 202 -11.19 22.07 -18.27
C LYS A 202 -12.13 21.82 -17.09
N GLN A 203 -12.58 22.89 -16.42
CA GLN A 203 -13.54 22.79 -15.31
C GLN A 203 -14.91 22.34 -15.81
N ARG A 204 -15.37 22.85 -16.96
CA ARG A 204 -16.63 22.43 -17.57
C ARG A 204 -16.63 20.95 -17.91
N GLU A 205 -15.55 20.45 -18.53
CA GLU A 205 -15.38 19.01 -18.81
C GLU A 205 -15.45 18.16 -17.53
N ILE A 206 -14.88 18.64 -16.43
CA ILE A 206 -14.95 17.94 -15.14
C ILE A 206 -16.39 17.93 -14.58
N LEU A 207 -17.06 19.09 -14.57
CA LEU A 207 -18.42 19.24 -14.06
C LEU A 207 -19.41 18.40 -14.87
N ASP A 208 -19.34 18.47 -16.20
CA ASP A 208 -20.17 17.70 -17.12
C ASP A 208 -19.98 16.19 -16.92
N ALA A 209 -18.72 15.74 -16.81
CA ALA A 209 -18.40 14.34 -16.58
C ALA A 209 -18.91 13.82 -15.22
N LEU A 210 -18.96 14.69 -14.20
CA LEU A 210 -19.53 14.36 -12.89
C LEU A 210 -21.05 14.59 -12.81
N GLN A 211 -21.69 15.03 -13.89
CA GLN A 211 -23.11 15.41 -13.94
C GLN A 211 -23.48 16.46 -12.88
N LEU A 212 -22.55 17.39 -12.62
CA LEU A 212 -22.75 18.52 -11.74
C LEU A 212 -23.12 19.73 -12.59
N CYS A 213 -24.18 20.44 -12.23
CA CYS A 213 -24.56 21.67 -12.92
C CYS A 213 -23.40 22.69 -12.82
N ALA A 214 -23.03 23.28 -13.96
CA ALA A 214 -22.14 24.42 -14.05
C ALA A 214 -22.86 25.73 -13.72
#